data_AF-A0A7S1XJA6-F1
#
_entry.id   AF-A0A7S1XJA6-F1
#
_cell.length_a   1.000
_cell.length_b   1.000
_cell.length_c   1.000
_cell.angle_alpha   90.00
_cell.angle_beta   90.00
_cell.angle_gamma   90.00
#
_symmetry.space_group_name_H-M   'P 1'
#
loop_
_entity.id
_entity.type
_entity.pdbx_description
1 polymer ?
#
loop_
_entity_poly.entity_id
_entity_poly.type
_entity_poly.pdbx_seq_one_letter_code
_entity_poly.pdbx_strand_id
1 'polypeptide(L)'
;PGAGCVCVAAGGAAMALAAFPGGQTTDPQLRADIEALNAFDGDQLRDFIGACLGFLTSRAADELRDKLAGLGEAWGANGGALRAAARGSLVLLSAAARQRLSASQLEHDLATLGLATEGHAALVAAAWDAAAAPL
;
A
#
# COMPACT_ATOMS: atom_id res chain seq x y z
N PRO A 1 -40.09 18.17 10.60
CA PRO A 1 -40.44 16.73 10.69
C PRO A 1 -39.85 15.96 9.50
N GLY A 2 -38.75 15.24 9.72
CA GLY A 2 -38.10 14.44 8.69
C GLY A 2 -37.16 13.42 9.33
N ALA A 3 -37.69 12.22 9.51
CA ALA A 3 -37.03 10.92 9.63
C ALA A 3 -35.74 10.83 10.47
N GLY A 4 -35.90 10.40 11.72
CA GLY A 4 -34.90 9.58 12.38
C GLY A 4 -34.87 8.17 11.76
N CYS A 5 -33.67 7.62 11.61
CA CYS A 5 -33.45 6.19 11.49
C CYS A 5 -32.27 5.84 12.39
N VAL A 6 -32.57 5.13 13.48
CA VAL A 6 -31.60 4.55 14.40
C VAL A 6 -31.32 3.13 13.92
N CYS A 7 -30.05 2.79 13.72
CA CYS A 7 -29.59 1.41 13.73
C CYS A 7 -28.42 1.29 14.69
N VAL A 8 -28.73 0.96 15.95
CA VAL A 8 -27.79 0.33 16.88
C VAL A 8 -27.78 -1.16 16.54
N ALA A 9 -26.66 -1.67 16.03
CA ALA A 9 -26.38 -3.09 15.94
C ALA A 9 -25.11 -3.37 16.76
N ALA A 10 -25.31 -4.06 17.89
CA ALA A 10 -24.26 -4.58 18.73
C ALA A 10 -23.86 -5.98 18.24
N GLY A 11 -22.55 -6.26 18.22
CA GLY A 11 -22.01 -7.62 18.32
C GLY A 11 -21.27 -8.14 17.08
N GLY A 12 -19.94 -8.15 17.16
CA GLY A 12 -19.08 -9.07 16.39
C GLY A 12 -18.30 -8.48 15.23
N ALA A 13 -17.12 -7.92 15.52
CA ALA A 13 -15.97 -7.80 14.61
C ALA A 13 -16.25 -7.30 13.18
N ALA A 14 -16.99 -6.21 13.01
CA ALA A 14 -16.81 -5.35 11.85
C ALA A 14 -15.76 -4.31 12.22
N MET A 15 -14.49 -4.72 12.24
CA MET A 15 -13.38 -3.78 12.31
C MET A 15 -13.60 -2.83 11.14
N ALA A 16 -13.87 -1.56 11.45
CA ALA A 16 -14.16 -0.53 10.48
C ALA A 16 -13.11 -0.62 9.38
N LEU A 17 -13.51 -1.12 8.19
CA LEU A 17 -12.82 -0.86 6.95
C LEU A 17 -12.93 0.66 6.81
N ALA A 18 -11.98 1.38 7.39
CA ALA A 18 -11.80 2.78 7.12
C ALA A 18 -11.65 2.85 5.60
N ALA A 19 -12.68 3.37 4.96
CA ALA A 19 -12.67 3.60 3.54
C ALA A 19 -11.43 4.45 3.29
N PHE A 20 -10.51 3.93 2.46
CA PHE A 20 -9.53 4.77 1.78
C PHE A 20 -10.30 5.99 1.24
N PRO A 21 -9.80 7.23 1.34
CA PRO A 21 -10.58 8.42 0.96
C PRO A 21 -10.74 8.55 -0.57
N GLY A 22 -11.24 7.51 -1.22
CA GLY A 22 -11.50 7.40 -2.65
C GLY A 22 -12.74 6.54 -2.98
N GLY A 23 -13.51 6.10 -1.98
CA GLY A 23 -14.82 5.46 -2.20
C GLY A 23 -14.80 4.13 -2.99
N GLN A 24 -13.64 3.51 -3.18
CA GLN A 24 -13.56 2.16 -3.69
C GLN A 24 -13.56 1.22 -2.49
N THR A 25 -14.60 0.39 -2.41
CA THR A 25 -14.68 -0.81 -1.57
C THR A 25 -13.29 -1.42 -1.50
N THR A 26 -12.72 -1.56 -0.31
CA THR A 26 -11.36 -2.07 -0.11
C THR A 26 -11.20 -3.37 -0.88
N ASP A 27 -10.58 -3.29 -2.07
CA ASP A 27 -10.56 -4.41 -3.00
C ASP A 27 -9.89 -5.58 -2.28
N PRO A 28 -10.55 -6.74 -2.14
CA PRO A 28 -9.96 -7.89 -1.46
C PRO A 28 -8.61 -8.28 -2.09
N GLN A 29 -8.42 -7.99 -3.38
CA GLN A 29 -7.15 -8.14 -4.07
C GLN A 29 -6.11 -7.15 -3.57
N LEU A 30 -6.46 -5.87 -3.39
CA LEU A 30 -5.54 -4.86 -2.84
C LEU A 30 -5.12 -5.23 -1.41
N ARG A 31 -6.05 -5.70 -0.58
CA ARG A 31 -5.73 -6.20 0.76
C ARG A 31 -4.75 -7.37 0.68
N ALA A 32 -5.01 -8.37 -0.16
CA ALA A 32 -4.13 -9.52 -0.32
C ALA A 32 -2.73 -9.12 -0.85
N ASP A 33 -2.67 -8.16 -1.78
CA ASP A 33 -1.42 -7.65 -2.34
C ASP A 33 -0.60 -6.87 -1.28
N ILE A 34 -1.26 -6.13 -0.39
CA ILE A 34 -0.61 -5.43 0.74
C ILE A 34 -0.22 -6.40 1.86
N GLU A 35 -1.04 -7.41 2.16
CA GLU A 35 -0.69 -8.45 3.13
C GLU A 35 0.51 -9.28 2.66
N ALA A 36 0.67 -9.49 1.35
CA ALA A 36 1.87 -10.10 0.78
C ALA A 36 3.14 -9.29 1.10
N LEU A 37 3.02 -7.99 1.39
CA LEU A 37 4.17 -7.19 1.78
C LEU A 37 4.71 -7.55 3.17
N ASN A 38 3.91 -8.19 4.03
CA ASN A 38 4.36 -8.66 5.34
C ASN A 38 5.41 -9.77 5.24
N ALA A 39 5.51 -10.45 4.08
CA ALA A 39 6.48 -11.51 3.84
C ALA A 39 7.88 -10.99 3.49
N PHE A 40 8.02 -9.69 3.18
CA PHE A 40 9.33 -9.10 2.91
C PHE A 40 10.04 -8.74 4.21
N ASP A 41 11.35 -8.89 4.26
CA ASP A 41 12.15 -8.28 5.32
C ASP A 41 12.18 -6.74 5.18
N GLY A 42 12.50 -6.01 6.25
CA GLY A 42 12.48 -4.54 6.23
C GLY A 42 13.33 -3.90 5.12
N ASP A 43 14.49 -4.49 4.79
CA ASP A 43 15.33 -4.03 3.68
C ASP A 43 14.72 -4.37 2.32
N GLN A 44 14.13 -5.55 2.17
CA GLN A 44 13.41 -5.94 0.95
C GLN A 44 12.21 -5.03 0.70
N LEU A 45 11.43 -4.73 1.74
CA LEU A 45 10.30 -3.82 1.67
C LEU A 45 10.76 -2.41 1.26
N ARG A 46 11.86 -1.91 1.84
CA ARG A 46 12.43 -0.61 1.49
C ARG A 46 12.82 -0.55 0.02
N ASP A 47 13.55 -1.55 -0.47
CA ASP A 47 13.99 -1.60 -1.88
C ASP A 47 12.80 -1.69 -2.84
N PHE A 48 11.81 -2.52 -2.48
CA PHE A 48 10.59 -2.71 -3.25
C PHE A 48 9.76 -1.43 -3.36
N ILE A 49 9.47 -0.79 -2.22
CA ILE A 49 8.71 0.46 -2.17
C ILE A 49 9.49 1.58 -2.85
N GLY A 50 10.81 1.61 -2.71
CA GLY A 50 11.68 2.54 -3.44
C GLY A 50 11.57 2.38 -4.95
N ALA A 51 11.46 1.15 -5.46
CA ALA A 51 11.20 0.90 -6.88
C ALA A 51 9.82 1.41 -7.32
N CYS A 52 8.77 1.16 -6.52
CA CYS A 52 7.42 1.67 -6.80
C CYS A 52 7.35 3.21 -6.80
N LEU A 53 7.97 3.87 -5.81
CA LEU A 53 8.03 5.33 -5.73
C LEU A 53 8.88 5.94 -6.86
N GLY A 54 10.00 5.29 -7.20
CA GLY A 54 10.81 5.64 -8.36
C GLY A 54 9.99 5.59 -9.65
N PHE A 55 9.12 4.60 -9.81
CA PHE A 55 8.21 4.55 -10.95
C PHE A 55 7.17 5.68 -10.95
N LEU A 56 6.63 6.06 -9.79
CA LEU A 56 5.66 7.17 -9.72
C LEU A 56 6.27 8.51 -10.14
N THR A 57 7.56 8.70 -9.85
CA THR A 57 8.31 9.92 -10.20
C THR A 57 8.83 9.89 -11.65
N SER A 58 9.45 8.79 -12.09
CA SER A 58 10.05 8.70 -13.44
C SER A 58 9.07 8.27 -14.54
N ARG A 59 7.97 7.59 -14.17
CA ARG A 59 7.03 6.89 -15.06
C ARG A 59 7.68 5.87 -16.00
N ALA A 60 8.91 5.43 -15.72
CA ALA A 60 9.64 4.47 -16.53
C ALA A 60 9.20 3.03 -16.21
N ALA A 61 8.21 2.53 -16.95
CA ALA A 61 7.63 1.20 -16.71
C ALA A 61 8.64 0.07 -16.94
N ASP A 62 9.54 0.23 -17.91
CA ASP A 62 10.60 -0.74 -18.19
C ASP A 62 11.60 -0.83 -17.03
N GLU A 63 12.00 0.29 -16.44
CA GLU A 63 12.89 0.30 -15.26
C GLU A 63 12.26 -0.40 -14.05
N LEU A 64 10.96 -0.19 -13.82
CA LEU A 64 10.25 -0.88 -12.76
C LEU A 64 10.22 -2.40 -13.02
N ARG A 65 9.93 -2.81 -14.25
CA ARG A 65 9.88 -4.24 -14.60
C ARG A 65 11.24 -4.90 -14.39
N ASP A 66 12.31 -4.24 -14.81
CA ASP A 66 13.67 -4.75 -14.71
C ASP A 66 14.12 -4.79 -13.24
N LYS A 67 13.79 -3.78 -12.44
CA LYS A 67 14.01 -3.80 -10.98
C LYS A 67 13.25 -4.95 -10.32
N LEU A 68 11.96 -5.13 -10.60
CA LEU A 68 11.18 -6.22 -10.02
C LEU A 68 11.69 -7.60 -10.45
N ALA A 69 12.21 -7.75 -11.68
CA ALA A 69 12.85 -8.97 -12.12
C ALA A 69 14.14 -9.24 -11.32
N GLY A 70 15.00 -8.22 -11.17
CA GLY A 70 16.22 -8.32 -10.36
C GLY A 70 15.97 -8.63 -8.89
N LEU A 71 14.95 -8.03 -8.28
CA LEU A 71 14.53 -8.35 -6.90
C LEU A 71 14.00 -9.78 -6.79
N GLY A 72 13.25 -10.26 -7.79
CA GLY A 72 12.79 -11.65 -7.86
C GLY A 72 13.92 -12.67 -7.88
N GLU A 73 14.97 -12.40 -8.68
CA GLU A 73 16.17 -13.24 -8.72
C GLU A 73 16.98 -13.16 -7.42
N ALA A 74 17.16 -11.95 -6.86
CA ALA A 74 17.94 -11.74 -5.65
C ALA A 74 17.31 -12.39 -4.40
N TRP A 75 15.98 -12.39 -4.31
CA TRP A 75 15.25 -12.90 -3.15
C TRP A 75 14.76 -14.34 -3.33
N GLY A 76 14.98 -14.94 -4.50
CA GLY A 76 14.40 -16.24 -4.85
C GLY A 76 12.86 -16.22 -4.86
N ALA A 77 12.27 -15.04 -5.08
CA ALA A 77 10.83 -14.81 -5.00
C ALA A 77 10.17 -15.05 -6.36
N ASN A 78 8.91 -15.49 -6.33
CA ASN A 78 8.12 -15.63 -7.55
C ASN A 78 7.84 -14.25 -8.16
N GLY A 79 8.40 -13.98 -9.35
CA GLY A 79 8.21 -12.72 -10.06
C GLY A 79 6.74 -12.37 -10.34
N GLY A 80 5.84 -13.36 -10.39
CA GLY A 80 4.39 -13.13 -10.45
C GLY A 80 3.83 -12.50 -9.19
N ALA A 81 4.27 -12.97 -8.01
CA ALA A 81 3.85 -12.42 -6.72
C ALA A 81 4.40 -11.00 -6.52
N LEU A 82 5.66 -10.75 -6.89
CA LEU A 82 6.26 -9.41 -6.87
C LEU A 82 5.50 -8.41 -7.75
N ARG A 83 5.06 -8.83 -8.94
CA ARG A 83 4.27 -7.96 -9.83
C ARG A 83 2.86 -7.69 -9.28
N ALA A 84 2.24 -8.68 -8.63
CA ALA A 84 0.95 -8.49 -7.97
C ALA A 84 1.06 -7.49 -6.81
N ALA A 85 2.02 -7.72 -5.91
CA ALA A 85 2.33 -6.79 -4.83
C ALA A 85 2.67 -5.39 -5.35
N ALA A 86 3.37 -5.29 -6.49
CA ALA A 86 3.77 -4.01 -7.06
C ALA A 86 2.57 -3.26 -7.62
N ARG A 87 1.60 -3.97 -8.24
CA ARG A 87 0.34 -3.37 -8.67
C ARG A 87 -0.46 -2.84 -7.49
N GLY A 88 -0.65 -3.64 -6.44
CA GLY A 88 -1.36 -3.19 -5.23
C GLY A 88 -0.70 -1.95 -4.61
N SER A 89 0.62 -2.00 -4.45
CA SER A 89 1.41 -0.88 -3.91
C SER A 89 1.32 0.36 -4.80
N LEU A 90 1.41 0.22 -6.12
CA LEU A 90 1.29 1.34 -7.04
C LEU A 90 -0.11 1.94 -7.06
N VAL A 91 -1.17 1.13 -6.98
CA VAL A 91 -2.55 1.63 -6.88
C VAL A 91 -2.71 2.45 -5.61
N LEU A 92 -2.23 1.93 -4.48
CA LEU A 92 -2.26 2.60 -3.18
C LEU A 92 -1.45 3.91 -3.19
N LEU A 93 -0.19 3.87 -3.61
CA LEU A 93 0.69 5.03 -3.65
C LEU A 93 0.23 6.07 -4.69
N SER A 94 -0.35 5.64 -5.81
CA SER A 94 -0.96 6.56 -6.79
C SER A 94 -2.20 7.24 -6.21
N ALA A 95 -3.04 6.50 -5.48
CA ALA A 95 -4.20 7.08 -4.80
C ALA A 95 -3.75 8.06 -3.71
N ALA A 96 -2.72 7.71 -2.95
CA ALA A 96 -2.10 8.56 -1.95
C ALA A 96 -1.56 9.87 -2.56
N ALA A 97 -0.89 9.79 -3.72
CA ALA A 97 -0.38 10.96 -4.44
C ALA A 97 -1.53 11.88 -4.88
N ARG A 98 -2.56 11.31 -5.50
CA ARG A 98 -3.74 12.05 -5.98
C ARG A 98 -4.49 12.77 -4.86
N GLN A 99 -4.52 12.18 -3.68
CA GLN A 99 -5.18 12.73 -2.50
C GLN A 99 -4.26 13.57 -1.61
N ARG A 100 -2.97 13.70 -1.97
CA ARG A 100 -1.95 14.39 -1.18
C ARG A 100 -1.90 13.90 0.28
N LEU A 101 -1.95 12.58 0.46
CA LEU A 101 -1.89 11.98 1.79
C LEU A 101 -0.52 12.27 2.44
N SER A 102 -0.55 12.63 3.72
CA SER A 102 0.67 12.73 4.52
C SER A 102 1.22 11.33 4.84
N ALA A 103 2.51 11.26 5.18
CA ALA A 103 3.15 10.02 5.62
C ALA A 103 2.40 9.36 6.80
N SER A 104 1.94 10.15 7.77
CA SER A 104 1.15 9.65 8.91
C SER A 104 -0.21 9.06 8.51
N GLN A 105 -0.85 9.63 7.48
CA GLN A 105 -2.12 9.13 6.96
C GLN A 105 -1.90 7.81 6.22
N LEU A 106 -0.85 7.75 5.40
CA LEU A 106 -0.46 6.55 4.67
C LEU A 106 -0.08 5.41 5.61
N GLU A 107 0.65 5.69 6.69
CA GLU A 107 0.99 4.72 7.72
C GLU A 107 -0.26 4.09 8.34
N HIS A 108 -1.24 4.93 8.71
CA HIS A 108 -2.50 4.49 9.28
C HIS A 108 -3.31 3.63 8.29
N ASP A 109 -3.35 4.04 7.03
CA ASP A 109 -4.07 3.32 5.97
C ASP A 109 -3.42 1.95 5.70
N LEU A 110 -2.09 1.88 5.64
CA LEU A 110 -1.36 0.63 5.46
C LEU A 110 -1.58 -0.35 6.62
N ALA A 111 -1.55 0.14 7.86
CA ALA A 111 -1.86 -0.67 9.03
C ALA A 111 -3.31 -1.22 8.96
N THR A 112 -4.25 -0.40 8.50
CA THR A 112 -5.66 -0.79 8.32
C THR A 112 -5.86 -1.81 7.20
N LEU A 113 -5.02 -1.75 6.16
CA LEU A 113 -5.02 -2.66 5.01
C LEU A 113 -4.34 -4.01 5.29
N GLY A 114 -3.81 -4.23 6.48
CA GLY A 114 -3.23 -5.51 6.89
C GLY A 114 -1.71 -5.55 6.86
N LEU A 115 -1.03 -4.41 6.68
CA LEU A 115 0.42 -4.31 6.87
C LEU A 115 0.73 -4.28 8.38
N ALA A 116 0.56 -5.44 9.02
CA ALA A 116 0.60 -5.59 10.48
C ALA A 116 2.02 -5.87 11.00
N THR A 117 3.00 -6.14 10.13
CA THR A 117 4.38 -6.33 10.57
C THR A 117 4.91 -5.04 11.20
N GLU A 118 5.44 -5.17 12.42
CA GLU A 118 5.91 -4.05 13.22
C GLU A 118 6.97 -3.24 12.47
N GLY A 119 6.75 -1.94 12.33
CA GLY A 119 7.67 -1.03 11.62
C GLY A 119 7.57 -1.02 10.10
N HIS A 120 6.85 -1.94 9.45
CA HIS A 120 6.71 -1.93 7.98
C HIS A 120 5.91 -0.73 7.48
N ALA A 121 4.78 -0.41 8.14
CA ALA A 121 3.99 0.77 7.79
C ALA A 121 4.81 2.06 7.96
N ALA A 122 5.60 2.17 9.04
CA ALA A 122 6.49 3.29 9.28
C ALA A 122 7.62 3.39 8.24
N LEU A 123 8.17 2.26 7.79
CA LEU A 123 9.18 2.23 6.72
C LEU A 123 8.60 2.74 5.39
N VAL A 124 7.39 2.31 5.03
CA VAL A 124 6.72 2.76 3.80
C VAL A 124 6.38 4.25 3.91
N ALA A 125 5.90 4.70 5.07
CA ALA A 125 5.59 6.10 5.33
C ALA A 125 6.84 7.00 5.28
N ALA A 126 7.97 6.54 5.82
CA ALA A 126 9.24 7.27 5.72
C ALA A 126 9.75 7.36 4.27
N ALA A 127 9.63 6.27 3.50
CA ALA A 127 9.96 6.27 2.08
C ALA A 127 9.03 7.19 1.28
N TRP A 128 7.74 7.22 1.62
CA TRP A 128 6.77 8.15 1.07
C TRP A 128 7.14 9.60 1.36
N ASP A 129 7.42 9.96 2.61
CA ASP A 129 7.77 11.34 2.98
C ASP A 129 8.99 11.85 2.19
N ALA A 130 10.01 11.00 2.04
CA ALA A 130 11.19 11.31 1.24
C ALA A 130 10.89 11.47 -0.26
N ALA A 131 9.93 10.72 -0.80
CA ALA A 131 9.60 10.71 -2.23
C ALA A 131 8.40 11.60 -2.62
N ALA A 132 7.58 12.03 -1.66
CA ALA A 132 6.37 12.83 -1.88
C ALA A 132 6.68 14.31 -2.12
N ALA A 133 7.84 14.80 -1.69
CA ALA A 133 8.28 16.17 -1.97
C ALA A 133 8.26 16.55 -3.48
N PRO A 134 8.62 15.65 -4.42
CA PRO A 134 8.49 15.90 -5.86
C PRO A 134 7.19 15.41 -6.55
N LEU A 135 6.23 14.77 -5.84
CA LEU A 135 5.01 14.18 -6.41
C LEU A 135 3.79 15.14 -6.36
#